data_AF-A0A1Y0BR28-F1
#
_entry.id   AF-A0A1Y0BR28-F1
#
_cell.length_a   1.000
_cell.length_b   1.000
_cell.length_c   1.000
_cell.angle_alpha   90.00
_cell.angle_beta   90.00
_cell.angle_gamma   90.00
#
_symmetry.space_group_name_H-M   'P 1'
#
loop_
_entity.id
_entity.type
_entity.pdbx_description
1 polymer ?
#
loop_
_entity_poly.entity_id
_entity_poly.type
_entity_poly.pdbx_seq_one_letter_code
_entity_poly.pdbx_strand_id
1 'polypeptide(L)'
;MAEAGFDAGLSVLGYTNQAQFLINCGIGELLQKVGTPRALSRDGLKPAGRAGETVTKANLRAQGAVNMLLSPNEMGELFKVIALGRGMPQPLLGFTRGDRVHAL
;
A
#
# COMPACT_ATOMS: atom_id res chain seq x y z
N MET A 1 7.37 1.61 -21.24
CA MET A 1 6.18 2.32 -20.70
C MET A 1 6.42 3.82 -20.59
N ALA A 2 7.52 4.25 -19.97
CA ALA A 2 7.86 5.68 -19.86
C ALA A 2 7.99 6.36 -21.24
N GLU A 3 8.77 5.78 -22.17
CA GLU A 3 8.95 6.31 -23.54
C GLU A 3 7.61 6.43 -24.30
N ALA A 4 6.81 5.36 -24.35
CA ALA A 4 5.50 5.39 -24.98
C ALA A 4 4.54 6.42 -24.33
N GLY A 5 4.67 6.66 -23.02
CA GLY A 5 3.94 7.72 -22.32
C GLY A 5 4.40 9.10 -22.75
N PHE A 6 5.71 9.31 -22.89
CA PHE A 6 6.29 10.56 -23.39
C PHE A 6 5.86 10.86 -24.82
N ASP A 7 5.87 9.87 -25.70
CA ASP A 7 5.36 10.00 -27.08
C ASP A 7 3.87 10.37 -27.12
N ALA A 8 3.10 9.95 -26.11
CA ALA A 8 1.72 10.34 -25.90
C ALA A 8 1.55 11.68 -25.15
N GLY A 9 2.63 12.43 -24.92
CA GLY A 9 2.64 13.71 -24.21
C GLY A 9 2.34 13.62 -22.71
N LEU A 10 2.63 12.48 -22.08
CA LEU A 10 2.52 12.28 -20.64
C LEU A 10 3.90 12.43 -19.98
N SER A 11 3.92 12.93 -18.75
CA SER A 11 5.12 12.95 -17.91
C SER A 11 5.12 11.76 -16.96
N VAL A 12 6.30 11.23 -16.65
CA VAL A 12 6.46 10.31 -15.53
C VAL A 12 6.34 11.11 -14.23
N LEU A 13 5.33 10.79 -13.43
CA LEU A 13 5.00 11.47 -12.17
C LEU A 13 5.57 10.76 -10.94
N GLY A 14 6.12 9.56 -11.11
CA GLY A 14 6.70 8.76 -10.04
C GLY A 14 7.01 7.34 -10.50
N TYR A 15 8.05 6.73 -9.92
CA TYR A 15 8.46 5.36 -10.17
C TYR A 15 9.13 4.76 -8.93
N THR A 16 8.58 3.67 -8.39
CA THR A 16 9.19 2.98 -7.25
C THR A 16 8.80 1.50 -7.21
N ASN A 17 9.31 0.75 -6.24
CA ASN A 17 8.88 -0.63 -6.01
C ASN A 17 7.52 -0.68 -5.29
N GLN A 18 6.86 -1.84 -5.34
CA GLN A 18 5.53 -1.99 -4.74
C GLN A 18 5.54 -1.76 -3.22
N ALA A 19 6.54 -2.28 -2.51
CA ALA A 19 6.62 -2.16 -1.06
C ALA A 19 6.63 -0.68 -0.63
N GLN A 20 7.52 0.11 -1.22
CA GLN A 20 7.66 1.53 -0.91
C GLN A 20 6.40 2.31 -1.27
N PHE A 21 5.78 2.01 -2.42
CA PHE A 21 4.53 2.65 -2.82
C PHE A 21 3.40 2.40 -1.81
N LEU A 22 3.22 1.14 -1.39
CA LEU A 22 2.18 0.78 -0.43
C LEU A 22 2.44 1.33 0.98
N ILE A 23 3.70 1.37 1.41
CA ILE A 23 4.10 2.01 2.66
C ILE A 23 3.78 3.51 2.62
N ASN A 24 4.14 4.21 1.55
CA ASN A 24 3.82 5.62 1.38
C ASN A 24 2.31 5.89 1.36
N CYS A 25 1.51 4.93 0.86
CA CYS A 25 0.05 4.99 0.87
C CYS A 25 -0.59 4.56 2.20
N GLY A 26 0.20 4.22 3.22
CA GLY A 26 -0.30 3.95 4.58
C GLY A 26 -0.87 2.55 4.80
N ILE A 27 -0.31 1.52 4.13
CA ILE A 27 -0.77 0.14 4.31
C ILE A 27 -0.65 -0.36 5.77
N GLY A 28 0.31 0.17 6.54
CA GLY A 28 0.49 -0.18 7.96
C GLY A 28 -0.67 0.31 8.82
N GLU A 29 -1.10 1.55 8.63
CA GLU A 29 -2.25 2.16 9.30
C GLU A 29 -3.55 1.46 8.89
N LEU A 30 -3.66 1.04 7.62
CA LEU A 30 -4.80 0.25 7.15
C LEU A 30 -4.83 -1.13 7.81
N LEU A 31 -3.68 -1.79 7.99
CA LEU A 31 -3.60 -3.08 8.69
C LEU A 31 -4.06 -2.98 10.15
N GLN A 32 -3.68 -1.91 10.86
CA GLN A 32 -4.15 -1.67 12.24
C GLN A 32 -5.67 -1.52 12.33
N LYS A 33 -6.30 -0.92 11.31
CA LYS A 33 -7.77 -0.78 11.23
C LYS A 33 -8.50 -2.11 11.02
N VAL A 34 -7.86 -3.10 10.38
CA VAL A 34 -8.44 -4.45 10.22
C VAL A 34 -8.52 -5.17 11.57
N GLY A 35 -7.52 -4.98 12.43
CA GLY A 35 -7.46 -5.60 13.75
C GLY A 35 -8.34 -4.98 14.83
N THR A 36 -9.00 -3.84 14.55
CA THR A 36 -9.87 -3.14 15.51
C THR A 36 -11.35 -3.44 15.22
N PRO A 37 -12.02 -4.28 16.02
CA PRO A 37 -13.46 -4.50 15.87
C PRO A 37 -14.22 -3.17 15.95
N ARG A 38 -15.07 -2.90 14.96
CA ARG A 38 -15.89 -1.68 14.84
C ARG A 38 -16.81 -1.41 16.06
N ALA A 39 -17.03 -2.41 16.91
CA ALA A 39 -17.82 -2.34 18.14
C ALA A 39 -17.01 -2.07 19.43
N LEU A 40 -15.67 -2.07 19.38
CA LEU A 40 -14.81 -1.85 20.56
C LEU A 40 -14.63 -0.37 20.95
N SER A 41 -15.22 0.56 20.20
CA SER A 41 -15.09 1.99 20.43
C SER A 41 -15.92 2.54 21.60
N ARG A 42 -16.62 1.69 22.37
CA ARG A 42 -17.44 2.16 23.50
C ARG A 42 -17.11 1.59 24.89
N ASP A 43 -16.58 0.36 25.04
CA ASP A 43 -16.41 -0.24 26.38
C ASP A 43 -15.25 -1.25 26.57
N GLY A 44 -14.26 -1.33 25.69
CA GLY A 44 -13.01 -2.07 25.96
C GLY A 44 -13.12 -3.60 26.14
N LEU A 45 -14.29 -4.20 25.99
CA LEU A 45 -14.49 -5.64 26.15
C LEU A 45 -14.16 -6.40 24.85
N LYS A 46 -13.06 -7.17 24.84
CA LYS A 46 -12.73 -8.10 23.73
C LYS A 46 -13.99 -8.88 23.32
N PRO A 47 -14.35 -8.93 22.01
CA PRO A 47 -15.51 -9.70 21.58
C PRO A 47 -15.29 -11.18 21.89
N ALA A 48 -15.94 -11.69 22.94
CA ALA A 48 -15.92 -13.10 23.27
C ALA A 48 -16.92 -13.86 22.37
N GLY A 49 -16.50 -14.99 21.80
CA GLY A 49 -17.32 -15.84 20.93
C GLY A 49 -17.01 -15.73 19.43
N ARG A 50 -17.93 -16.23 18.57
CA ARG A 50 -17.75 -16.33 17.10
C ARG A 50 -17.35 -15.01 16.43
N ALA A 51 -17.81 -13.87 16.95
CA ALA A 51 -17.45 -12.55 16.44
C ALA A 51 -15.94 -12.25 16.62
N GLY A 52 -15.37 -12.56 17.79
CA GLY A 52 -13.93 -12.37 18.04
C GLY A 52 -13.04 -13.33 17.25
N GLU A 53 -13.49 -14.56 17.04
CA GLU A 53 -12.79 -15.53 16.20
C GLU A 53 -12.72 -15.09 14.72
N THR A 54 -13.83 -14.52 14.21
CA THR A 54 -13.91 -14.00 12.83
C THR A 54 -12.96 -12.82 12.62
N VAL A 55 -12.93 -11.87 13.57
CA VAL A 55 -12.00 -10.73 13.52
C VAL A 55 -10.54 -11.20 13.61
N THR A 56 -10.24 -12.17 14.46
CA THR A 56 -8.89 -12.74 14.59
C THR A 56 -8.43 -13.39 13.28
N LYS A 57 -9.28 -14.20 12.65
CA LYS A 57 -9.00 -14.82 11.34
C LYS A 57 -8.80 -13.78 10.24
N ALA A 58 -9.62 -12.73 10.21
CA ALA A 58 -9.47 -11.63 9.25
C ALA A 58 -8.13 -10.91 9.44
N ASN A 59 -7.73 -10.64 10.69
CA ASN A 59 -6.46 -10.00 11.01
C ASN A 59 -5.26 -10.86 10.56
N LEU A 60 -5.27 -12.15 10.85
CA LEU A 60 -4.20 -13.08 10.43
C LEU A 60 -4.06 -13.13 8.90
N ARG A 61 -5.18 -13.18 8.17
CA ARG A 61 -5.18 -13.13 6.70
C ARG A 61 -4.62 -11.82 6.17
N ALA A 62 -5.02 -10.69 6.76
CA ALA A 62 -4.51 -9.38 6.36
C ALA A 62 -3.01 -9.24 6.62
N GLN A 63 -2.51 -9.74 7.76
CA GLN A 63 -1.07 -9.76 8.05
C GLN A 63 -0.28 -10.58 7.03
N GLY A 64 -0.77 -11.78 6.69
CA GLY A 64 -0.14 -12.61 5.65
C GLY A 64 -0.11 -11.92 4.29
N ALA A 65 -1.22 -11.30 3.88
CA ALA A 65 -1.30 -10.55 2.62
C ALA A 65 -0.35 -9.34 2.60
N VAL A 66 -0.28 -8.57 3.69
CA VAL A 66 0.67 -7.44 3.79
C VAL A 66 2.11 -7.93 3.73
N ASN A 67 2.45 -9.04 4.40
CA ASN A 67 3.79 -9.61 4.31
C ASN A 67 4.15 -9.97 2.86
N MET A 68 3.22 -10.58 2.11
CA MET A 68 3.45 -10.90 0.70
C MET A 68 3.63 -9.67 -0.18
N LEU A 69 2.81 -8.64 0.05
CA LEU A 69 2.85 -7.40 -0.71
C LEU A 69 4.12 -6.58 -0.46
N LEU A 70 4.73 -6.70 0.72
CA LEU A 70 5.87 -5.88 1.15
C LEU A 70 7.22 -6.61 1.13
N SER A 71 7.25 -7.95 1.25
CA SER A 71 8.49 -8.70 1.33
C SER A 71 9.34 -8.58 0.05
N PRO A 72 10.65 -8.30 0.15
CA PRO A 72 11.53 -8.20 -1.01
C PRO A 72 11.60 -9.49 -1.85
N ASN A 73 11.52 -10.64 -1.17
CA ASN A 73 11.57 -11.97 -1.81
C ASN A 73 10.23 -12.42 -2.37
N GLU A 74 9.17 -11.63 -2.16
CA GLU A 74 7.85 -11.86 -2.76
C GLU A 74 7.54 -10.70 -3.70
N MET A 75 6.46 -9.94 -3.48
CA MET A 75 6.06 -8.92 -4.43
C MET A 75 6.76 -7.57 -4.21
N GLY A 76 7.26 -7.32 -3.00
CA GLY A 76 7.64 -5.99 -2.52
C GLY A 76 8.72 -5.30 -3.35
N GLU A 77 9.81 -6.02 -3.66
CA GLU A 77 10.85 -5.50 -4.54
C GLU A 77 10.62 -5.89 -6.00
N LEU A 78 10.03 -7.06 -6.28
CA LEU A 78 9.88 -7.55 -7.66
C LEU A 78 8.94 -6.65 -8.49
N PHE A 79 7.81 -6.25 -7.92
CA PHE A 79 6.82 -5.43 -8.60
C PHE A 79 7.19 -3.95 -8.54
N LYS A 80 6.88 -3.23 -9.62
CA LYS A 80 7.15 -1.80 -9.77
C LYS A 80 5.84 -1.05 -10.01
N VAL A 81 5.78 0.19 -9.53
CA VAL A 81 4.67 1.10 -9.73
C VAL A 81 5.21 2.31 -10.47
N ILE A 82 4.57 2.65 -11.60
CA ILE A 82 4.87 3.85 -12.39
C ILE A 82 3.58 4.65 -12.54
N ALA A 83 3.68 5.96 -12.39
CA ALA A 83 2.57 6.89 -12.66
C ALA A 83 2.90 7.77 -13.86
N LEU A 84 1.96 7.88 -14.79
CA LEU A 84 2.02 8.76 -15.96
C LEU A 84 0.84 9.74 -15.90
N GLY A 85 1.07 11.01 -16.22
CA GLY A 85 -0.02 11.99 -16.24
C GLY A 85 0.42 13.38 -16.70
N ARG A 86 -0.51 14.35 -16.61
CA ARG A 86 -0.29 15.76 -17.00
C ARG A 86 -0.88 16.69 -15.95
N GLY A 87 -0.18 17.79 -15.65
CA GLY A 87 -0.70 18.88 -14.81
C GLY A 87 -1.03 18.50 -13.37
N MET A 88 -0.41 17.44 -12.84
CA MET A 88 -0.63 17.01 -11.45
C MET A 88 0.41 17.60 -10.50
N PRO A 89 -0.01 18.07 -9.31
CA PRO A 89 0.94 18.52 -8.29
C PRO A 89 1.76 17.34 -7.75
N GLN A 90 3.07 17.54 -7.62
CA GLN A 90 4.05 16.54 -7.19
C GLN A 90 4.65 16.90 -5.81
N PRO A 91 5.12 15.89 -5.04
CA PRO A 91 5.04 14.47 -5.33
C PRO A 91 3.66 13.87 -5.03
N LEU A 92 3.22 12.85 -5.80
CA LEU A 92 2.02 12.10 -5.43
C LEU A 92 2.31 11.27 -4.18
N LEU A 93 1.30 11.02 -3.35
CA LEU A 93 1.42 10.36 -2.04
C LEU A 93 2.31 9.11 -2.09
N GLY A 94 2.04 8.19 -3.02
CA GLY A 94 2.75 6.92 -3.16
C GLY A 94 4.22 7.03 -3.59
N PHE A 95 4.67 8.19 -4.06
CA PHE A 95 6.06 8.45 -4.47
C PHE A 95 6.75 9.51 -3.60
N THR A 96 6.18 9.87 -2.46
CA THR A 96 6.78 10.87 -1.54
C THR A 96 8.15 10.45 -1.00
N ARG A 97 8.43 9.15 -0.94
CA ARG A 97 9.74 8.60 -0.51
C ARG A 97 10.16 7.45 -1.42
N GLY A 98 11.47 7.31 -1.64
CA GLY A 98 12.04 6.24 -2.43
C GLY A 98 11.63 6.30 -3.91
N ASP A 99 11.34 7.49 -4.42
CA ASP A 99 11.10 7.70 -5.83
C ASP A 99 12.39 7.52 -6.63
N ARG A 100 12.29 6.79 -7.73
CA ARG A 100 13.40 6.35 -8.58
C ARG A 100 13.21 6.83 -10.02
N VAL A 101 12.40 7.87 -10.28
CA VAL A 101 12.23 8.43 -11.64
C VAL A 101 13.57 8.80 -12.29
N HIS A 102 14.57 9.22 -11.52
CA HIS A 102 15.91 9.53 -12.03
C HIS A 102 16.69 8.31 -12.56
N ALA A 103 16.23 7.10 -12.26
CA ALA A 103 16.82 5.84 -12.71
C ALA A 103 16.07 5.23 -13.92
N LEU A 104 15.08 5.95 -14.46
CA LEU A 104 14.35 5.60 -15.69
C LEU A 104 14.93 6.29 -16.92
#